data_AF-A0A1Y0EQT2-F1
#
_entry.id   AF-A0A1Y0EQT2-F1
#
_cell.length_a   1.000
_cell.length_b   1.000
_cell.length_c   1.000
_cell.angle_alpha   90.00
_cell.angle_beta   90.00
_cell.angle_gamma   90.00
#
_symmetry.space_group_name_H-M   'P 1'
#
loop_
_entity.id
_entity.type
_entity.pdbx_description
1 polymer ?
#
loop_
_entity_poly.entity_id
_entity_poly.type
_entity_poly.pdbx_seq_one_letter_code
_entity_poly.pdbx_strand_id
1 'polypeptide(L)'
;MTHILLLGGTHGARVLAALLQQDGVPATYSYAGVTQQPRLPALPTRVGGFGGVQGLTRYLTAHGITHVIDATHPFAAQMSRHAVQACAALGLPLLALERPPWPQQPGDDWIHVADMAAAAAALPMGAERVFLAIGRKQLMAFAACEHRRFLLRVVDAPEAPLPLPAHDLVVARGPFSLADEVDLLRRHRIACLVSKNAGGADTYAKIEAARQLGLPVVMVARPAIPPRTVCQTPEQAMAWLRRR
;
A
#
# COMPACT_ATOMS: atom_id res chain seq x y z
N MET A 1 -24.83 4.45 -19.31
CA MET A 1 -24.31 5.57 -18.47
C MET A 1 -23.05 5.10 -17.77
N THR A 2 -22.06 5.97 -17.64
CA THR A 2 -20.78 5.63 -16.99
C THR A 2 -20.98 5.40 -15.50
N HIS A 3 -20.57 4.23 -15.01
CA HIS A 3 -20.50 3.89 -13.59
C HIS A 3 -19.14 3.25 -13.28
N ILE A 4 -18.40 3.84 -12.35
CA ILE A 4 -17.02 3.47 -12.02
C ILE A 4 -16.98 2.66 -10.73
N LEU A 5 -16.22 1.57 -10.72
CA LEU A 5 -15.74 0.96 -9.48
C LEU A 5 -14.33 1.46 -9.20
N LEU A 6 -14.17 2.21 -8.11
CA LEU A 6 -12.88 2.70 -7.64
C LEU A 6 -12.36 1.79 -6.52
N LEU A 7 -11.41 0.92 -6.83
CA LEU A 7 -10.74 0.08 -5.84
C LEU A 7 -9.75 0.93 -5.04
N GLY A 8 -10.03 1.12 -3.75
CA GLY A 8 -9.40 2.15 -2.93
C GLY A 8 -8.34 1.66 -1.94
N GLY A 9 -8.02 2.54 -0.98
CA GLY A 9 -7.04 2.28 0.08
C GLY A 9 -5.76 3.11 0.02
N THR A 10 -5.65 4.04 -0.92
CA THR A 10 -4.51 4.97 -1.05
C THR A 10 -4.96 6.43 -0.99
N HIS A 11 -4.02 7.35 -0.78
CA HIS A 11 -4.29 8.78 -0.92
C HIS A 11 -4.73 9.15 -2.34
N GLY A 12 -4.07 8.61 -3.38
CA GLY A 12 -4.47 8.82 -4.77
C GLY A 12 -5.91 8.40 -5.05
N ALA A 13 -6.36 7.28 -4.47
CA ALA A 13 -7.76 6.87 -4.55
C ALA A 13 -8.72 7.88 -3.90
N ARG A 14 -8.35 8.49 -2.78
CA ARG A 14 -9.18 9.50 -2.10
C ARG A 14 -9.25 10.80 -2.90
N VAL A 15 -8.13 11.25 -3.47
CA VAL A 15 -8.10 12.44 -4.33
C VAL A 15 -8.95 12.20 -5.58
N LEU A 16 -8.79 11.05 -6.25
CA LEU A 16 -9.61 10.69 -7.39
C LEU A 16 -11.10 10.59 -7.04
N ALA A 17 -11.45 10.03 -5.87
CA ALA A 17 -12.83 9.98 -5.41
C ALA A 17 -13.45 11.38 -5.26
N ALA A 18 -12.69 12.35 -4.76
CA ALA A 18 -13.14 13.74 -4.66
C ALA A 18 -13.36 14.37 -6.05
N LEU A 19 -12.45 14.13 -7.01
CA LEU A 19 -12.61 14.61 -8.39
C LEU A 19 -13.85 14.00 -9.07
N LEU A 20 -14.08 12.70 -8.89
CA LEU A 20 -15.27 12.02 -9.42
C LEU A 20 -16.56 12.60 -8.85
N GLN A 21 -16.58 12.89 -7.56
CA GLN A 21 -17.72 13.51 -6.89
C GLN A 21 -17.97 14.93 -7.42
N GLN A 22 -16.91 15.74 -7.56
CA GLN A 22 -16.98 17.12 -8.05
C GLN A 22 -17.50 17.18 -9.49
N ASP A 23 -17.06 16.28 -10.36
CA ASP A 23 -17.51 16.18 -11.75
C ASP A 23 -18.87 15.45 -11.91
N GLY A 24 -19.50 15.02 -10.81
CA GLY A 24 -20.79 14.32 -10.83
C GLY A 24 -20.74 12.94 -11.52
N VAL A 25 -19.57 12.31 -11.60
CA VAL A 25 -19.39 11.02 -12.27
C VAL A 25 -19.84 9.89 -11.34
N PRO A 26 -20.81 9.05 -11.73
CA PRO A 26 -21.27 7.95 -10.88
C PRO A 26 -20.13 6.97 -10.55
N ALA A 27 -19.86 6.80 -9.27
CA ALA A 27 -18.77 5.96 -8.80
C ALA A 27 -19.10 5.28 -7.47
N THR A 28 -18.68 4.02 -7.34
CA THR A 28 -18.67 3.27 -6.09
C THR A 28 -17.23 3.09 -5.61
N TYR A 29 -16.93 3.55 -4.40
CA TYR A 29 -15.65 3.32 -3.74
C TYR A 29 -15.63 1.94 -3.07
N SER A 30 -14.57 1.16 -3.27
CA SER A 30 -14.42 -0.15 -2.64
C SER A 30 -13.23 -0.18 -1.70
N TYR A 31 -13.50 -0.44 -0.43
CA TYR A 31 -12.50 -0.53 0.63
C TYR A 31 -12.39 -1.95 1.19
N ALA A 32 -11.17 -2.43 1.43
CA ALA A 32 -10.95 -3.81 1.87
C ALA A 32 -11.35 -4.09 3.34
N GLY A 33 -11.63 -3.07 4.15
CA GLY A 33 -11.98 -3.25 5.58
C GLY A 33 -10.77 -3.55 6.48
N VAL A 34 -9.59 -3.04 6.14
CA VAL A 34 -8.33 -3.42 6.85
C VAL A 34 -8.02 -2.57 8.08
N THR A 35 -8.72 -1.44 8.26
CA THR A 35 -8.64 -0.57 9.43
C THR A 35 -10.01 -0.31 10.03
N GLN A 36 -10.09 -0.15 11.36
CA GLN A 36 -11.35 0.04 12.10
C GLN A 36 -12.04 1.37 11.77
N GLN A 37 -11.27 2.47 11.63
CA GLN A 37 -11.82 3.80 11.32
C GLN A 37 -11.24 4.35 10.00
N PRO A 38 -11.67 3.85 8.83
CA PRO A 38 -11.14 4.32 7.55
C PRO A 38 -11.58 5.76 7.25
N ARG A 39 -10.69 6.56 6.66
CA ARG A 39 -11.06 7.86 6.08
C ARG A 39 -11.70 7.63 4.71
N LEU A 40 -13.01 7.45 4.69
CA LEU A 40 -13.78 7.19 3.47
C LEU A 40 -14.10 8.48 2.71
N PRO A 41 -14.13 8.45 1.37
CA PRO A 41 -14.59 9.59 0.57
C PRO A 41 -16.12 9.72 0.62
N ALA A 42 -16.64 10.87 0.20
CA ALA A 42 -18.07 11.10 0.05
C ALA A 42 -18.60 10.51 -1.28
N LEU A 43 -18.39 9.21 -1.47
CA LEU A 43 -18.96 8.39 -2.53
C LEU A 43 -19.71 7.20 -1.91
N PRO A 44 -20.72 6.63 -2.61
CA PRO A 44 -21.24 5.31 -2.27
C PRO A 44 -20.08 4.34 -2.03
N THR A 45 -20.02 3.75 -0.85
CA THR A 45 -18.87 2.96 -0.42
C THR A 45 -19.28 1.55 -0.04
N ARG A 46 -18.58 0.55 -0.59
CA ARG A 46 -18.64 -0.84 -0.13
C ARG A 46 -17.41 -1.20 0.69
N VAL A 47 -17.60 -2.07 1.68
CA VAL A 47 -16.54 -2.57 2.55
C VAL A 47 -16.47 -4.09 2.49
N GLY A 48 -15.24 -4.62 2.40
CA GLY A 48 -14.97 -6.06 2.42
C GLY A 48 -14.49 -6.61 1.08
N GLY A 49 -14.06 -7.87 1.09
CA GLY A 49 -13.60 -8.57 -0.11
C GLY A 49 -14.72 -8.81 -1.12
N PHE A 50 -14.33 -9.25 -2.32
CA PHE A 50 -15.29 -9.65 -3.36
C PHE A 50 -15.54 -11.17 -3.40
N GLY A 51 -14.68 -11.98 -2.78
CA GLY A 51 -14.71 -13.45 -2.93
C GLY A 51 -13.96 -13.92 -4.18
N GLY A 52 -12.76 -13.38 -4.41
CA GLY A 52 -11.92 -13.72 -5.57
C GLY A 52 -12.41 -13.11 -6.89
N VAL A 53 -11.91 -13.65 -8.00
CA VAL A 53 -12.20 -13.19 -9.36
C VAL A 53 -13.68 -13.35 -9.69
N GLN A 54 -14.25 -14.54 -9.47
CA GLN A 54 -15.65 -14.83 -9.74
C GLN A 54 -16.60 -13.91 -8.95
N GLY A 55 -16.26 -13.64 -7.69
CA GLY A 55 -17.00 -12.71 -6.87
C GLY A 55 -16.93 -11.26 -7.37
N LEU A 56 -15.76 -10.81 -7.83
CA LEU A 56 -15.60 -9.50 -8.46
C LEU A 56 -16.39 -9.42 -9.78
N THR A 57 -16.31 -10.44 -10.65
CA THR A 57 -17.08 -10.50 -11.90
C THR A 57 -18.58 -10.37 -11.65
N ARG A 58 -19.14 -11.16 -10.71
CA ARG A 58 -20.57 -11.06 -10.34
C ARG A 58 -20.93 -9.66 -9.85
N TYR A 59 -20.07 -9.05 -9.03
CA TYR A 59 -20.30 -7.70 -8.52
C TYR A 59 -20.36 -6.68 -9.68
N LEU A 60 -19.38 -6.72 -10.59
CA LEU A 60 -19.28 -5.81 -11.72
C LEU A 60 -20.53 -5.88 -12.61
N THR A 61 -20.98 -7.09 -12.94
CA THR A 61 -22.22 -7.30 -13.72
C THR A 61 -23.45 -6.82 -12.98
N ALA A 62 -23.65 -7.24 -11.72
CA ALA A 62 -24.86 -6.93 -10.96
C ALA A 62 -25.06 -5.44 -10.68
N HIS A 63 -23.97 -4.66 -10.60
CA HIS A 63 -24.01 -3.22 -10.33
C HIS A 63 -23.84 -2.36 -11.58
N GLY A 64 -23.85 -2.98 -12.77
CA GLY A 64 -23.69 -2.27 -14.04
C GLY A 64 -22.40 -1.45 -14.12
N ILE A 65 -21.31 -1.98 -13.56
CA ILE A 65 -20.02 -1.28 -13.60
C ILE A 65 -19.50 -1.26 -15.02
N THR A 66 -19.18 -0.06 -15.50
CA THR A 66 -18.68 0.18 -16.86
C THR A 66 -17.17 0.36 -16.91
N HIS A 67 -16.55 0.80 -15.81
CA HIS A 67 -15.12 1.11 -15.74
C HIS A 67 -14.59 0.71 -14.37
N VAL A 68 -13.38 0.17 -14.32
CA VAL A 68 -12.68 -0.12 -13.06
C VAL A 68 -11.42 0.71 -12.98
N ILE A 69 -11.25 1.42 -11.87
CA ILE A 69 -9.99 2.09 -11.54
C ILE A 69 -9.37 1.37 -10.33
N ASP A 70 -8.25 0.70 -10.56
CA ASP A 70 -7.42 0.13 -9.52
C ASP A 70 -6.50 1.20 -8.92
N ALA A 71 -6.93 1.80 -7.82
CA ALA A 71 -6.14 2.74 -7.03
C ALA A 71 -5.73 2.13 -5.67
N THR A 72 -5.61 0.80 -5.62
CA THR A 72 -5.17 0.07 -4.42
C THR A 72 -3.67 0.30 -4.16
N HIS A 73 -3.19 -0.12 -2.98
CA HIS A 73 -1.76 -0.02 -2.67
C HIS A 73 -0.93 -0.87 -3.65
N PRO A 74 0.27 -0.46 -4.11
CA PRO A 74 1.08 -1.25 -5.06
C PRO A 74 1.46 -2.67 -4.60
N PHE A 75 1.32 -2.94 -3.30
CA PHE A 75 1.53 -4.27 -2.69
C PHE A 75 0.23 -5.07 -2.51
N ALA A 76 -0.93 -4.53 -2.89
CA ALA A 76 -2.22 -5.22 -2.92
C ALA A 76 -2.38 -6.03 -4.22
N ALA A 77 -1.29 -6.62 -4.72
CA ALA A 77 -1.21 -7.26 -6.04
C ALA A 77 -2.25 -8.35 -6.27
N GLN A 78 -2.72 -9.03 -5.22
CA GLN A 78 -3.82 -9.99 -5.37
C GLN A 78 -5.11 -9.31 -5.86
N MET A 79 -5.47 -8.15 -5.29
CA MET A 79 -6.64 -7.41 -5.72
C MET A 79 -6.47 -6.88 -7.15
N SER A 80 -5.27 -6.36 -7.49
CA SER A 80 -4.95 -5.93 -8.85
C SER A 80 -5.02 -7.08 -9.86
N ARG A 81 -4.52 -8.28 -9.50
CA ARG A 81 -4.66 -9.49 -10.33
C ARG A 81 -6.12 -9.88 -10.54
N HIS A 82 -6.94 -9.82 -9.49
CA HIS A 82 -8.37 -10.07 -9.63
C HIS A 82 -9.04 -9.04 -10.55
N ALA A 83 -8.68 -7.77 -10.44
CA ALA A 83 -9.21 -6.70 -11.29
C ALA A 83 -8.87 -6.94 -12.77
N VAL A 84 -7.60 -7.27 -13.07
CA VAL A 84 -7.18 -7.60 -14.44
C VAL A 84 -8.00 -8.77 -15.00
N GLN A 85 -8.11 -9.87 -14.25
CA GLN A 85 -8.80 -11.07 -14.71
C GLN A 85 -10.31 -10.85 -14.89
N ALA A 86 -10.96 -10.18 -13.94
CA ALA A 86 -12.40 -9.92 -14.01
C ALA A 86 -12.77 -8.92 -15.11
N CYS A 87 -11.97 -7.87 -15.29
CA CYS A 87 -12.20 -6.88 -16.34
C CYS A 87 -11.97 -7.50 -17.73
N ALA A 88 -10.93 -8.32 -17.90
CA ALA A 88 -10.69 -9.03 -19.15
C ALA A 88 -11.84 -10.00 -19.50
N ALA A 89 -12.36 -10.73 -18.52
CA ALA A 89 -13.48 -11.65 -18.71
C ALA A 89 -14.80 -10.96 -19.13
N LEU A 90 -14.98 -9.70 -18.73
CA LEU A 90 -16.19 -8.91 -19.04
C LEU A 90 -15.98 -7.89 -20.18
N GLY A 91 -14.77 -7.78 -20.72
CA GLY A 91 -14.44 -6.73 -21.69
C GLY A 91 -14.49 -5.31 -21.12
N LEU A 92 -14.34 -5.15 -19.79
CA LEU A 92 -14.42 -3.84 -19.14
C LEU A 92 -13.07 -3.09 -19.20
N PRO A 93 -13.08 -1.77 -19.45
CA PRO A 93 -11.91 -0.92 -19.30
C PRO A 93 -11.37 -0.93 -17.86
N LEU A 94 -10.05 -1.18 -17.73
CA LEU A 94 -9.31 -1.14 -16.48
C LEU A 94 -8.17 -0.13 -16.56
N LEU A 95 -8.11 0.77 -15.59
CA LEU A 95 -6.99 1.69 -15.38
C LEU A 95 -6.40 1.47 -13.99
N ALA A 96 -5.07 1.34 -13.89
CA ALA A 96 -4.38 1.41 -12.61
C ALA A 96 -3.91 2.84 -12.34
N LEU A 97 -4.29 3.40 -11.18
CA LEU A 97 -3.72 4.64 -10.64
C LEU A 97 -2.55 4.26 -9.73
N GLU A 98 -1.35 4.25 -10.31
CA GLU A 98 -0.14 3.78 -9.65
C GLU A 98 0.99 4.80 -9.79
N ARG A 99 1.41 5.36 -8.66
CA ARG A 99 2.58 6.23 -8.57
C ARG A 99 3.89 5.46 -8.80
N PRO A 100 4.95 6.10 -9.33
CA PRO A 100 6.25 5.44 -9.54
C PRO A 100 6.87 4.94 -8.22
N PRO A 101 7.74 3.91 -8.26
CA PRO A 101 8.58 3.54 -7.12
C PRO A 101 9.49 4.70 -6.74
N TRP A 102 9.94 4.74 -5.48
CA TRP A 102 10.92 5.74 -5.07
C TRP A 102 12.24 5.49 -5.78
N PRO A 103 12.87 6.54 -6.36
CA PRO A 103 14.24 6.46 -6.81
C PRO A 103 15.18 6.48 -5.60
N GLN A 104 16.24 5.69 -5.66
CA GLN A 104 17.34 5.77 -4.69
C GLN A 104 18.07 7.11 -4.87
N GLN A 105 18.39 7.78 -3.77
CA GLN A 105 19.08 9.07 -3.75
C GLN A 105 20.54 8.88 -3.27
N PRO A 106 21.44 9.83 -3.55
CA PRO A 106 22.76 9.85 -2.92
C PRO A 106 22.66 9.77 -1.39
N GLY A 107 23.45 8.88 -0.79
CA GLY A 107 23.43 8.60 0.66
C GLY A 107 22.40 7.56 1.11
N ASP A 108 21.51 7.10 0.23
CA ASP A 108 20.65 5.94 0.54
C ASP A 108 21.46 4.63 0.50
N ASP A 109 21.45 3.88 1.60
CA ASP A 109 21.98 2.52 1.68
C ASP A 109 20.84 1.50 1.56
N TRP A 110 20.46 1.16 0.32
CA TRP A 110 19.35 0.24 0.06
C TRP A 110 19.82 -1.18 -0.25
N ILE A 111 19.25 -2.15 0.48
CA ILE A 111 19.39 -3.58 0.20
C ILE A 111 18.12 -4.03 -0.51
N HIS A 112 18.20 -4.22 -1.83
CA HIS A 112 17.06 -4.60 -2.65
C HIS A 112 16.73 -6.09 -2.49
N VAL A 113 15.46 -6.40 -2.22
CA VAL A 113 14.98 -7.78 -2.06
C VAL A 113 13.65 -7.99 -2.78
N ALA A 114 13.39 -9.22 -3.22
CA ALA A 114 12.21 -9.55 -4.01
C ALA A 114 10.91 -9.57 -3.17
N ASP A 115 11.00 -10.03 -1.92
CA ASP A 115 9.85 -10.25 -1.05
C ASP A 115 10.22 -10.18 0.45
N MET A 116 9.26 -10.51 1.32
CA MET A 116 9.44 -10.45 2.78
C MET A 116 10.32 -11.57 3.34
N ALA A 117 10.37 -12.74 2.71
CA ALA A 117 11.24 -13.82 3.14
C ALA A 117 12.70 -13.46 2.83
N ALA A 118 12.95 -12.95 1.63
CA ALA A 118 14.23 -12.37 1.26
C ALA A 118 14.60 -11.18 2.15
N ALA A 119 13.63 -10.35 2.55
CA ALA A 119 13.86 -9.24 3.48
C ALA A 119 14.36 -9.71 4.85
N ALA A 120 13.76 -10.76 5.41
CA ALA A 120 14.18 -11.33 6.69
C ALA A 120 15.60 -11.92 6.61
N ALA A 121 15.91 -12.61 5.51
CA ALA A 121 17.24 -13.18 5.26
C ALA A 121 18.32 -12.11 5.02
N ALA A 122 17.95 -10.97 4.45
CA ALA A 122 18.88 -9.89 4.09
C ALA A 122 19.13 -8.89 5.22
N LEU A 123 18.52 -9.06 6.39
CA LEU A 123 18.73 -8.17 7.52
C LEU A 123 20.22 -8.22 7.97
N PRO A 124 20.91 -7.07 8.10
CA PRO A 124 22.33 -7.04 8.48
C PRO A 124 22.61 -7.78 9.79
N MET A 125 23.76 -8.48 9.89
CA MET A 125 24.10 -9.31 11.07
C MET A 125 24.12 -8.51 12.37
N GLY A 126 24.64 -7.27 12.35
CA GLY A 126 24.71 -6.39 13.52
C GLY A 126 23.42 -5.59 13.81
N ALA A 127 22.35 -5.76 13.00
CA ALA A 127 21.11 -5.01 13.20
C ALA A 127 20.21 -5.68 14.24
N GLU A 128 20.51 -5.47 15.52
CA GLU A 128 19.71 -5.99 16.64
C GLU A 128 18.30 -5.39 16.72
N ARG A 129 18.14 -4.12 16.30
CA ARG A 129 16.89 -3.36 16.39
C ARG A 129 16.40 -2.97 15.01
N VAL A 130 15.29 -3.57 14.58
CA VAL A 130 14.80 -3.44 13.20
C VAL A 130 13.42 -2.79 13.20
N PHE A 131 13.25 -1.72 12.42
CA PHE A 131 11.94 -1.14 12.19
C PHE A 131 11.25 -1.83 11.00
N LEU A 132 10.18 -2.58 11.28
CA LEU A 132 9.34 -3.18 10.25
C LEU A 132 8.21 -2.22 9.83
N ALA A 133 8.52 -1.30 8.91
CA ALA A 133 7.56 -0.34 8.37
C ALA A 133 6.66 -0.95 7.27
N ILE A 134 6.17 -2.17 7.50
CA ILE A 134 5.45 -3.01 6.52
C ILE A 134 3.99 -3.29 6.89
N GLY A 135 3.55 -2.81 8.06
CA GLY A 135 2.26 -3.10 8.68
C GLY A 135 2.19 -4.50 9.31
N ARG A 136 0.99 -4.97 9.65
CA ARG A 136 0.81 -6.22 10.42
C ARG A 136 0.73 -7.52 9.61
N LYS A 137 0.39 -7.45 8.31
CA LYS A 137 -0.03 -8.64 7.54
C LYS A 137 1.08 -9.65 7.22
N GLN A 138 2.34 -9.23 7.26
CA GLN A 138 3.47 -10.04 6.77
C GLN A 138 4.57 -10.21 7.82
N LEU A 139 4.22 -10.01 9.10
CA LEU A 139 5.17 -10.14 10.22
C LEU A 139 5.69 -11.57 10.40
N MET A 140 4.93 -12.58 10.00
CA MET A 140 5.35 -13.99 10.06
C MET A 140 6.67 -14.27 9.35
N ALA A 141 7.00 -13.51 8.29
CA ALA A 141 8.28 -13.68 7.58
C ALA A 141 9.51 -13.42 8.48
N PHE A 142 9.33 -12.71 9.60
CA PHE A 142 10.40 -12.35 10.53
C PHE A 142 10.36 -13.18 11.83
N ALA A 143 9.46 -14.16 11.94
CA ALA A 143 9.29 -14.95 13.17
C ALA A 143 10.54 -15.75 13.55
N ALA A 144 11.33 -16.21 12.57
CA ALA A 144 12.57 -16.94 12.80
C ALA A 144 13.77 -16.06 13.22
N CYS A 145 13.60 -14.73 13.26
CA CYS A 145 14.66 -13.78 13.64
C CYS A 145 14.64 -13.50 15.15
N GLU A 146 14.69 -14.55 15.97
CA GLU A 146 14.42 -14.49 17.42
C GLU A 146 15.37 -13.61 18.23
N HIS A 147 16.62 -13.42 17.76
CA HIS A 147 17.62 -12.58 18.43
C HIS A 147 17.43 -11.07 18.19
N ARG A 148 16.42 -10.67 17.39
CA ARG A 148 16.18 -9.27 17.04
C ARG A 148 15.01 -8.70 17.83
N ARG A 149 15.08 -7.40 18.13
CA ARG A 149 13.96 -6.62 18.64
C ARG A 149 13.34 -5.82 17.50
N PHE A 150 12.03 -5.93 17.34
CA PHE A 150 11.31 -5.26 16.27
C PHE A 150 10.57 -4.03 16.76
N LEU A 151 10.72 -2.90 16.07
CA LEU A 151 9.75 -1.82 16.14
C LEU A 151 8.68 -2.08 15.08
N LEU A 152 7.42 -2.06 15.50
CA LEU A 152 6.27 -2.22 14.62
C LEU A 152 5.46 -0.94 14.62
N ARG A 153 4.94 -0.57 13.45
CA ARG A 153 3.97 0.53 13.34
C ARG A 153 2.70 0.06 12.65
N VAL A 154 1.58 0.19 13.35
CA VAL A 154 0.26 -0.23 12.89
C VAL A 154 -0.74 0.91 13.01
N VAL A 155 -1.78 0.88 12.19
CA VAL A 155 -2.83 1.92 12.24
C VAL A 155 -3.78 1.68 13.41
N ASP A 156 -4.19 0.43 13.62
CA ASP A 156 -5.06 0.02 14.72
C ASP A 156 -4.32 -1.06 15.53
N ALA A 157 -4.56 -1.08 16.84
CA ALA A 157 -4.00 -2.08 17.73
C ALA A 157 -4.43 -3.49 17.27
N PRO A 158 -3.54 -4.49 17.30
CA PRO A 158 -3.89 -5.85 16.95
C PRO A 158 -4.80 -6.46 18.03
N GLU A 159 -5.87 -7.13 17.62
CA GLU A 159 -6.78 -7.85 18.52
C GLU A 159 -6.22 -9.21 18.95
N ALA A 160 -5.28 -9.76 18.18
CA ALA A 160 -4.61 -11.02 18.44
C ALA A 160 -3.10 -10.81 18.68
N PRO A 161 -2.43 -11.70 19.42
CA PRO A 161 -0.98 -11.65 19.60
C PRO A 161 -0.23 -11.60 18.27
N LEU A 162 0.84 -10.81 18.22
CA LEU A 162 1.73 -10.72 17.07
C LEU A 162 2.77 -11.84 17.10
N PRO A 163 3.21 -12.37 15.93
CA PRO A 163 4.12 -13.50 15.85
C PRO A 163 5.59 -13.16 16.17
N LEU A 164 5.84 -12.00 16.77
CA LEU A 164 7.18 -11.50 17.08
C LEU A 164 7.24 -11.24 18.58
N PRO A 165 7.87 -12.10 19.39
CA PRO A 165 7.80 -11.99 20.85
C PRO A 165 8.51 -10.73 21.37
N ALA A 166 9.67 -10.38 20.80
CA ALA A 166 10.43 -9.18 21.17
C ALA A 166 10.07 -8.00 20.25
N HIS A 167 9.03 -7.24 20.59
CA HIS A 167 8.65 -6.05 19.83
C HIS A 167 8.21 -4.86 20.68
N ASP A 168 8.39 -3.67 20.12
CA ASP A 168 7.72 -2.44 20.53
C ASP A 168 6.64 -2.11 19.48
N LEU A 169 5.47 -1.65 19.94
CA LEU A 169 4.35 -1.32 19.06
C LEU A 169 4.03 0.17 19.11
N VAL A 170 4.02 0.80 17.94
CA VAL A 170 3.52 2.17 17.74
C VAL A 170 2.20 2.10 17.00
N VAL A 171 1.12 2.53 17.67
CA VAL A 171 -0.19 2.70 17.03
C VAL A 171 -0.29 4.13 16.54
N ALA A 172 -0.14 4.31 15.23
CA ALA A 172 -0.16 5.63 14.61
C ALA A 172 -0.57 5.56 13.14
N ARG A 173 -1.19 6.64 12.68
CA ARG A 173 -1.62 6.81 11.29
C ARG A 173 -0.91 8.00 10.67
N GLY A 174 -0.32 7.80 9.50
CA GLY A 174 0.35 8.85 8.76
C GLY A 174 -0.62 9.86 8.09
N PRO A 175 -0.07 10.82 7.33
CA PRO A 175 1.35 10.96 6.97
C PRO A 175 2.23 11.30 8.19
N PHE A 176 3.51 10.92 8.13
CA PHE A 176 4.49 11.19 9.19
C PHE A 176 5.49 12.24 8.71
N SER A 177 5.87 13.17 9.57
CA SER A 177 6.89 14.17 9.25
C SER A 177 8.29 13.55 9.31
N LEU A 178 9.25 14.16 8.62
CA LEU A 178 10.64 13.74 8.66
C LEU A 178 11.23 13.84 10.07
N ALA A 179 10.94 14.91 10.79
CA ALA A 179 11.41 15.10 12.17
C ALA A 179 10.91 13.99 13.10
N ASP A 180 9.62 13.64 13.01
CA ASP A 180 9.04 12.55 13.81
C ASP A 180 9.68 11.19 13.49
N GLU A 181 9.99 10.93 12.22
CA GLU A 181 10.67 9.70 11.81
C GLU A 181 12.11 9.65 12.33
N VAL A 182 12.86 10.75 12.25
CA VAL A 182 14.23 10.83 12.81
C VAL A 182 14.19 10.57 14.32
N ASP A 183 13.27 11.20 15.03
CA ASP A 183 13.12 11.04 16.47
C ASP A 183 12.69 9.62 16.85
N LEU A 184 11.78 9.01 16.09
CA LEU A 184 11.36 7.63 16.28
C LEU A 184 12.53 6.67 16.12
N LEU A 185 13.28 6.79 15.02
CA LEU A 185 14.42 5.93 14.71
C LEU A 185 15.52 6.05 15.79
N ARG A 186 15.81 7.28 16.25
CA ARG A 186 16.78 7.52 17.33
C ARG A 186 16.31 6.96 18.68
N ARG A 187 15.08 7.27 19.09
CA ARG A 187 14.52 6.85 20.40
C ARG A 187 14.53 5.34 20.55
N HIS A 188 14.18 4.63 19.47
CA HIS A 188 14.17 3.16 19.48
C HIS A 188 15.52 2.54 19.12
N ARG A 189 16.56 3.36 18.86
CA ARG A 189 17.91 2.92 18.46
C ARG A 189 17.86 1.95 17.28
N ILE A 190 17.09 2.31 16.25
CA ILE A 190 16.91 1.46 15.07
C ILE A 190 18.23 1.37 14.31
N ALA A 191 18.62 0.15 13.99
CA ALA A 191 19.83 -0.18 13.24
C ALA A 191 19.53 -0.56 11.78
N CYS A 192 18.29 -0.89 11.45
CA CYS A 192 17.87 -1.20 10.08
C CYS A 192 16.36 -0.94 9.89
N LEU A 193 15.99 -0.42 8.72
CA LEU A 193 14.61 -0.24 8.31
C LEU A 193 14.23 -1.28 7.26
N VAL A 194 13.09 -1.95 7.42
CA VAL A 194 12.45 -2.73 6.35
C VAL A 194 11.28 -1.94 5.79
N SER A 195 11.28 -1.71 4.48
CA SER A 195 10.21 -0.96 3.81
C SER A 195 9.79 -1.62 2.50
N LYS A 196 8.50 -1.50 2.20
CA LYS A 196 7.94 -1.73 0.86
C LYS A 196 8.25 -0.52 -0.01
N ASN A 197 8.68 -0.73 -1.27
CA ASN A 197 8.82 0.38 -2.23
C ASN A 197 7.44 0.83 -2.76
N ALA A 198 6.64 1.42 -1.88
CA ALA A 198 5.27 1.84 -2.14
C ALA A 198 5.18 3.07 -3.06
N GLY A 199 6.29 3.82 -3.23
CA GLY A 199 6.27 5.13 -3.86
C GLY A 199 5.40 6.15 -3.11
N GLY A 200 5.27 7.34 -3.69
CA GLY A 200 4.44 8.43 -3.16
C GLY A 200 5.02 9.14 -1.94
N ALA A 201 4.55 10.37 -1.70
CA ALA A 201 5.12 11.24 -0.66
C ALA A 201 4.73 10.81 0.78
N ASP A 202 3.49 10.36 1.00
CA ASP A 202 2.89 10.14 2.33
C ASP A 202 3.68 9.24 3.29
N THR A 203 4.51 8.33 2.74
CA THR A 203 5.27 7.37 3.53
C THR A 203 6.77 7.42 3.25
N TYR A 204 7.24 8.44 2.53
CA TYR A 204 8.66 8.58 2.17
C TYR A 204 9.54 9.06 3.32
N ALA A 205 8.98 9.82 4.28
CA ALA A 205 9.72 10.42 5.39
C ALA A 205 10.62 9.44 6.16
N LYS A 206 10.20 8.18 6.33
CA LYS A 206 11.01 7.12 6.97
C LYS A 206 12.28 6.74 6.20
N ILE A 207 12.23 6.82 4.86
CA ILE A 207 13.37 6.54 3.98
C ILE A 207 14.37 7.69 4.08
N GLU A 208 13.87 8.92 4.03
CA GLU A 208 14.68 10.11 4.21
C GLU A 208 15.30 10.18 5.62
N ALA A 209 14.57 9.79 6.66
CA ALA A 209 15.10 9.69 8.02
C ALA A 209 16.20 8.63 8.12
N ALA A 210 16.01 7.46 7.49
CA ALA A 210 17.05 6.43 7.43
C ALA A 210 18.32 6.95 6.76
N ARG A 211 18.20 7.70 5.65
CA ARG A 211 19.32 8.37 4.98
C ARG A 211 20.04 9.35 5.89
N GLN A 212 19.32 10.23 6.58
CA GLN A 212 19.92 11.21 7.50
C GLN A 212 20.69 10.55 8.65
N LEU A 213 20.28 9.35 9.05
CA LEU A 213 20.89 8.59 10.12
C LEU A 213 21.92 7.55 9.62
N GLY A 214 22.14 7.45 8.31
CA GLY A 214 23.05 6.47 7.71
C GLY A 214 22.61 5.02 7.95
N LEU A 215 21.31 4.75 8.05
CA LEU A 215 20.77 3.43 8.35
C LEU A 215 20.50 2.64 7.06
N PRO A 216 20.86 1.34 7.02
CA PRO A 216 20.50 0.47 5.91
C PRO A 216 18.98 0.29 5.83
N VAL A 217 18.46 0.33 4.61
CA VAL A 217 17.06 0.08 4.28
C VAL A 217 16.93 -1.19 3.46
N VAL A 218 16.36 -2.25 4.03
CA VAL A 218 15.92 -3.40 3.26
C VAL A 218 14.66 -3.01 2.48
N MET A 219 14.86 -2.77 1.19
CA MET A 219 13.84 -2.26 0.28
C MET A 219 13.21 -3.39 -0.50
N VAL A 220 11.99 -3.76 -0.11
CA VAL A 220 11.21 -4.81 -0.78
C VAL A 220 10.65 -4.27 -2.10
N ALA A 221 10.95 -4.99 -3.19
CA ALA A 221 10.47 -4.70 -4.53
C ALA A 221 8.94 -4.84 -4.63
N ARG A 222 8.34 -4.15 -5.61
CA ARG A 222 6.91 -4.31 -5.89
C ARG A 222 6.65 -5.71 -6.45
N PRO A 223 5.57 -6.39 -6.01
CA PRO A 223 5.17 -7.66 -6.60
C PRO A 223 4.80 -7.49 -8.08
N ALA A 224 5.06 -8.52 -8.88
CA ALA A 224 4.63 -8.55 -10.28
C ALA A 224 3.10 -8.56 -10.39
N ILE A 225 2.57 -7.66 -11.23
CA ILE A 225 1.16 -7.55 -11.59
C ILE A 225 1.07 -7.67 -13.12
N PRO A 226 0.10 -8.42 -13.67
CA PRO A 226 -0.10 -8.52 -15.11
C PRO A 226 -0.19 -7.15 -15.80
N PRO A 227 0.21 -7.03 -17.09
CA PRO A 227 0.11 -5.78 -17.82
C PRO A 227 -1.32 -5.20 -17.82
N ARG A 228 -1.42 -3.89 -17.64
CA ARG A 228 -2.67 -3.10 -17.71
C ARG A 228 -2.33 -1.66 -18.03
N THR A 229 -3.32 -0.86 -18.44
CA THR A 229 -3.12 0.59 -18.60
C THR A 229 -2.83 1.22 -17.24
N VAL A 230 -1.82 2.08 -17.16
CA VAL A 230 -1.39 2.74 -15.92
C VAL A 230 -1.39 4.27 -16.13
N CYS A 231 -1.83 4.99 -15.12
CA CYS A 231 -1.61 6.42 -14.95
C CYS A 231 -0.99 6.68 -13.57
N GLN A 232 -0.32 7.83 -13.43
CA GLN A 232 0.41 8.17 -12.21
C GLN A 232 -0.36 9.14 -11.32
N THR A 233 -1.30 9.90 -11.88
CA THR A 233 -2.02 10.94 -11.14
C THR A 233 -3.55 10.83 -11.28
N PRO A 234 -4.32 11.29 -10.28
CA PRO A 234 -5.78 11.36 -10.37
C PRO A 234 -6.29 12.15 -11.58
N GLU A 235 -5.61 13.21 -11.98
CA GLU A 235 -5.97 14.06 -13.12
C GLU A 235 -5.83 13.29 -14.44
N GLN A 236 -4.78 12.46 -14.56
CA GLN A 236 -4.62 11.57 -15.71
C GLN A 236 -5.72 10.50 -15.76
N ALA A 237 -6.18 10.02 -14.59
CA ALA A 237 -7.31 9.10 -14.52
C ALA A 237 -8.62 9.76 -14.98
N MET A 238 -8.87 11.01 -14.57
CA MET A 238 -10.01 11.79 -15.06
C MET A 238 -9.92 12.04 -16.57
N ALA A 239 -8.74 12.37 -17.09
CA ALA A 239 -8.52 12.53 -18.53
C ALA A 239 -8.76 11.23 -19.31
N TRP A 240 -8.39 10.08 -18.74
CA TRP A 240 -8.65 8.77 -19.33
C TRP A 240 -10.16 8.46 -19.40
N LEU A 241 -10.91 8.77 -18.34
CA LEU A 241 -12.37 8.59 -18.31
C LEU A 241 -13.09 9.45 -19.36
N ARG A 242 -12.62 10.68 -19.60
CA ARG A 242 -13.23 11.60 -20.58
C ARG A 242 -13.04 11.19 -22.05
N ARG A 243 -12.08 10.30 -22.33
CA ARG A 243 -11.76 9.83 -23.70
C ARG A 243 -12.58 8.60 -24.12
N ARG A 244 -13.47 8.12 -23.26
CA ARG A 244 -14.29 6.92 -23.46
C ARG A 244 -15.77 7.25 -23.34
#